data_AF-A0A2E4GMF1-F1
#
_entry.id   AF-A0A2E4GMF1-F1
#
_cell.length_a   1.000
_cell.length_b   1.000
_cell.length_c   1.000
_cell.angle_alpha   90.00
_cell.angle_beta   90.00
_cell.angle_gamma   90.00
#
_symmetry.space_group_name_H-M   'P 1'
#
loop_
_entity.id
_entity.type
_entity.pdbx_description
1 polymer ?
#
loop_
_entity_poly.entity_id
_entity_poly.type
_entity_poly.pdbx_seq_one_letter_code
_entity_poly.pdbx_strand_id
1 'polypeptide(L)'
;MKLVTVLCLILTLTLNLIGKEKKAGPEWWSLQPIKQITPPKLEDRGLALNSIDAFVQEKLIENNLTPSKPASPRTQIRRLYFDLIGLPPTPEKIAEFEKNPSDIAYKEIVDALLKSKHYGERWSRHWLDIARFGESDGFERNNPRNNLWPFRDWVIKALNDDMPYDEFVRMQIAGDILKPGKDGTAAVAFLAAGLHNTVVGGSEFMKKTARQDELEEIAGTVGQTFFGLTVNCARCHDHKYDPISQKEYYQITSALKGVFHGERDVQDSEFVEKISALQKEINALQERLSAIDSAARGKAIKKRKRKPKSTQNEGPSPISRWEFDQNLN
;
A
#
# COMPACT_ATOMS: atom_id res chain seq x y z
N MET A 1 -57.73 12.50 -33.03
CA MET A 1 -56.33 12.43 -33.54
C MET A 1 -55.35 13.41 -32.90
N LYS A 2 -55.73 14.65 -32.53
CA LYS A 2 -54.78 15.63 -31.96
C LYS A 2 -54.31 15.36 -30.52
N LEU A 3 -55.09 14.66 -29.68
CA LEU A 3 -54.68 14.36 -28.30
C LEU A 3 -53.63 13.23 -28.20
N VAL A 4 -53.68 12.25 -29.10
CA VAL A 4 -52.77 11.08 -29.08
C VAL A 4 -51.36 11.48 -29.52
N THR A 5 -51.24 12.43 -30.43
CA THR A 5 -49.93 12.94 -30.90
C THR A 5 -49.22 13.77 -29.83
N VAL A 6 -49.95 14.54 -29.02
CA VAL A 6 -49.38 15.34 -27.92
C VAL A 6 -48.95 14.46 -26.75
N LEU A 7 -49.71 13.41 -26.44
CA LEU A 7 -49.34 12.46 -25.38
C LEU A 7 -48.07 11.66 -25.72
N CYS A 8 -47.89 11.24 -26.99
CA CYS A 8 -46.66 10.57 -27.44
C CYS A 8 -45.44 11.49 -27.45
N LEU A 9 -45.58 12.79 -27.74
CA LEU A 9 -44.46 13.75 -27.67
C LEU A 9 -44.03 14.06 -26.24
N ILE A 10 -44.98 14.13 -25.30
CA ILE A 10 -44.68 14.36 -23.88
C ILE A 10 -44.05 13.10 -23.27
N LEU A 11 -44.50 11.89 -23.63
CA LEU A 11 -43.90 10.64 -23.15
C LEU A 11 -42.47 10.44 -23.70
N THR A 12 -42.20 10.85 -24.94
CA THR A 12 -40.84 10.76 -25.51
C THR A 12 -39.88 11.84 -24.97
N LEU A 13 -40.37 13.02 -24.56
CA LEU A 13 -39.54 14.01 -23.87
C LEU A 13 -39.27 13.64 -22.40
N THR A 14 -40.21 13.02 -21.69
CA THR A 14 -40.02 12.65 -20.28
C THR A 14 -39.22 11.36 -20.11
N LEU A 15 -39.28 10.40 -21.04
CA LEU A 15 -38.41 9.21 -20.99
C LEU A 15 -36.92 9.54 -21.20
N ASN A 16 -36.57 10.61 -21.92
CA ASN A 16 -35.18 11.05 -22.08
C ASN A 16 -34.56 11.68 -20.82
N LEU A 17 -35.38 12.02 -19.81
CA LEU A 17 -34.93 12.58 -18.53
C LEU A 17 -34.84 11.52 -17.42
N ILE A 18 -35.35 10.31 -17.65
CA ILE A 18 -35.40 9.23 -16.65
C ILE A 18 -34.23 8.23 -16.81
N GLY A 19 -33.40 8.37 -17.84
CA GLY A 19 -32.39 7.35 -18.19
C GLY A 19 -30.96 7.83 -18.47
N LYS A 20 -30.62 9.12 -18.35
CA LYS A 20 -29.20 9.51 -18.38
C LYS A 20 -28.63 9.25 -17.00
N GLU A 21 -27.92 8.14 -16.84
CA GLU A 21 -27.04 7.92 -15.69
C GLU A 21 -26.26 9.22 -15.47
N LYS A 22 -26.37 9.80 -14.26
CA LYS A 22 -25.66 11.02 -13.89
C LYS A 22 -24.15 10.69 -13.86
N LYS A 23 -23.52 10.74 -15.02
CA LYS A 23 -22.07 10.81 -15.14
C LYS A 23 -21.65 12.14 -14.51
N ALA A 24 -20.75 12.10 -13.54
CA ALA A 24 -20.11 13.29 -13.00
C ALA A 24 -19.40 13.97 -14.17
N GLY A 25 -19.85 15.15 -14.56
CA GLY A 25 -19.14 15.97 -15.53
C GLY A 25 -18.04 16.78 -14.84
N PRO A 26 -17.24 17.53 -15.62
CA PRO A 26 -16.21 18.42 -15.07
C PRO A 26 -16.74 19.38 -14.00
N GLU A 27 -18.03 19.75 -14.04
CA GLU A 27 -18.73 20.60 -13.07
C GLU A 27 -18.89 20.00 -11.67
N TRP A 28 -18.58 18.72 -11.47
CA TRP A 28 -18.68 18.08 -10.17
C TRP A 28 -17.74 18.74 -9.14
N TRP A 29 -18.23 18.95 -7.91
CA TRP A 29 -17.56 19.81 -6.92
C TRP A 29 -16.11 19.40 -6.63
N SER A 30 -15.80 18.10 -6.64
CA SER A 30 -14.45 17.58 -6.34
C SER A 30 -13.49 17.66 -7.53
N LEU A 31 -14.00 17.98 -8.73
CA LEU A 31 -13.23 18.15 -9.96
C LEU A 31 -13.03 19.62 -10.32
N GLN A 32 -13.65 20.52 -9.56
CA GLN A 32 -13.47 21.95 -9.71
C GLN A 32 -12.18 22.42 -9.00
N PRO A 33 -11.51 23.47 -9.51
CA PRO A 33 -10.37 24.07 -8.83
C PRO A 33 -10.71 24.46 -7.39
N ILE A 34 -9.79 24.18 -6.47
CA ILE A 34 -9.92 24.59 -5.06
C ILE A 34 -9.98 26.11 -5.00
N LYS A 35 -11.04 26.64 -4.37
CA LYS A 35 -11.23 28.08 -4.16
C LYS A 35 -10.88 28.42 -2.72
N GLN A 36 -10.32 29.60 -2.51
CA GLN A 36 -10.16 30.15 -1.17
C GLN A 36 -11.54 30.56 -0.64
N ILE A 37 -11.99 29.92 0.44
CA ILE A 37 -13.28 30.21 1.09
C ILE A 37 -13.00 30.99 2.38
N THR A 38 -13.77 32.05 2.61
CA THR A 38 -13.75 32.76 3.89
C THR A 38 -14.67 32.04 4.87
N PRO A 39 -14.19 31.63 6.06
CA PRO A 39 -15.03 30.99 7.06
C PRO A 39 -16.22 31.89 7.48
N PRO A 40 -17.38 31.30 7.83
CA PRO A 40 -18.52 32.05 8.34
C PRO A 40 -18.14 32.90 9.55
N LYS A 41 -18.58 34.16 9.56
CA LYS A 41 -18.45 35.03 10.73
C LYS A 41 -19.57 34.71 11.71
N LEU A 42 -19.32 33.77 12.61
CA LEU A 42 -20.26 33.47 13.68
C LEU A 42 -20.01 34.42 14.85
N GLU A 43 -21.09 34.97 15.42
CA GLU A 43 -21.01 35.64 16.72
C GLU A 43 -20.45 34.65 17.73
N ASP A 44 -19.36 35.02 18.38
CA ASP A 44 -18.58 34.16 19.25
C ASP A 44 -19.45 33.67 20.42
N ARG A 45 -20.05 32.49 20.25
CA ARG A 45 -20.75 31.76 21.31
C ARG A 45 -19.80 30.86 22.10
N GLY A 46 -18.50 31.19 22.12
CA GLY A 46 -17.48 30.47 22.88
C GLY A 46 -17.24 29.03 22.43
N LEU A 47 -17.54 28.70 21.16
CA LEU A 47 -17.52 27.34 20.62
C LEU A 47 -16.73 27.17 19.30
N ALA A 48 -16.39 28.24 18.58
CA ALA A 48 -15.62 28.13 17.34
C ALA A 48 -14.12 28.13 17.66
N LEU A 49 -13.54 26.93 17.88
CA LEU A 49 -12.13 26.79 18.27
C LEU A 49 -11.17 26.95 17.07
N ASN A 50 -11.66 26.79 15.84
CA ASN A 50 -10.89 26.99 14.61
C ASN A 50 -11.80 27.30 13.39
N SER A 51 -11.18 27.56 12.23
CA SER A 51 -11.91 27.90 10.99
C SER A 51 -12.81 26.77 10.46
N ILE A 52 -12.50 25.51 10.74
CA ILE A 52 -13.32 24.36 10.33
C ILE A 52 -14.60 24.30 11.18
N ASP A 53 -14.47 24.52 12.49
CA ASP A 53 -15.60 24.51 13.43
C ASP A 53 -16.64 25.58 13.07
N ALA A 54 -16.22 26.71 12.50
CA ALA A 54 -17.14 27.75 12.03
C ALA A 54 -18.09 27.22 10.93
N PHE A 55 -17.61 26.41 9.99
CA PHE A 55 -18.48 25.79 8.97
C PHE A 55 -19.43 24.75 9.57
N VAL A 56 -18.95 23.95 10.52
CA VAL A 56 -19.79 22.95 11.20
C VAL A 56 -20.88 23.64 12.02
N GLN A 57 -20.54 24.69 12.76
CA GLN A 57 -21.46 25.41 13.61
C GLN A 57 -22.52 26.18 12.81
N GLU A 58 -22.16 26.78 11.67
CA GLU A 58 -23.13 27.38 10.74
C GLU A 58 -24.19 26.35 10.34
N LYS A 59 -23.76 25.15 9.92
CA LYS A 59 -24.68 24.06 9.53
C LYS A 59 -25.52 23.56 10.70
N LEU A 60 -24.98 23.49 11.91
CA LEU A 60 -25.77 23.12 13.09
C LEU A 60 -26.86 24.16 13.39
N ILE A 61 -26.53 25.45 13.33
CA ILE A 61 -27.49 26.54 13.54
C ILE A 61 -28.60 26.51 12.49
N GLU A 62 -28.25 26.40 11.20
CA GLU A 62 -29.22 26.28 10.11
C GLU A 62 -30.21 25.12 10.31
N ASN A 63 -29.72 24.00 10.85
CA ASN A 63 -30.53 22.80 11.08
C ASN A 63 -31.17 22.75 12.48
N ASN A 64 -31.07 23.83 13.28
CA ASN A 64 -31.55 23.88 14.67
C ASN A 64 -30.98 22.75 15.56
N LEU A 65 -29.73 22.36 15.32
CA LEU A 65 -29.01 21.35 16.07
C LEU A 65 -28.01 21.98 17.04
N THR A 66 -27.68 21.25 18.09
CA THR A 66 -26.65 21.63 19.06
C THR A 66 -25.54 20.56 19.08
N PRO A 67 -24.28 20.95 19.32
CA PRO A 67 -23.19 19.98 19.47
C PRO A 67 -23.45 19.01 20.62
N SER A 68 -23.02 17.76 20.44
CA SER A 68 -22.99 16.79 21.54
C SER A 68 -22.06 17.27 22.66
N LYS A 69 -22.38 16.90 23.90
CA LYS A 69 -21.51 17.20 25.05
C LYS A 69 -20.12 16.58 24.84
N PRO A 70 -19.03 17.27 25.25
CA PRO A 70 -17.69 16.69 25.22
C PRO A 70 -17.63 15.37 25.99
N ALA A 71 -16.77 14.46 25.52
CA ALA A 71 -16.52 13.22 26.23
C ALA A 71 -15.82 13.47 27.58
N SER A 72 -15.89 12.52 28.52
CA SER A 72 -15.15 12.64 29.78
C SER A 72 -13.64 12.78 29.56
N PRO A 73 -12.87 13.45 30.44
CA PRO A 73 -11.41 13.57 30.28
C PRO A 73 -10.71 12.23 30.08
N ARG A 74 -11.13 11.20 30.83
CA ARG A 74 -10.67 9.81 30.67
C ARG A 74 -10.87 9.29 29.25
N THR A 75 -12.06 9.50 28.70
CA THR A 75 -12.39 9.05 27.35
C THR A 75 -11.58 9.81 26.31
N GLN A 76 -11.39 11.12 26.49
CA GLN A 76 -10.64 11.97 25.57
C GLN A 76 -9.18 11.52 25.47
N ILE A 77 -8.46 11.41 26.59
CA ILE A 77 -7.05 11.01 26.57
C ILE A 77 -6.87 9.59 26.01
N ARG A 78 -7.78 8.66 26.30
CA ARG A 78 -7.74 7.31 25.73
C ARG A 78 -7.89 7.32 24.22
N ARG A 79 -8.85 8.09 23.69
CA ARG A 79 -9.06 8.24 22.24
C ARG A 79 -7.83 8.83 21.57
N LEU A 80 -7.29 9.93 22.09
CA LEU A 80 -6.07 10.55 21.56
C LEU A 80 -4.93 9.54 21.39
N TYR A 81 -4.66 8.76 22.43
CA TYR A 81 -3.60 7.77 22.45
C TYR A 81 -3.83 6.64 21.42
N PHE A 82 -5.03 6.07 21.36
CA PHE A 82 -5.35 5.02 20.37
C PHE A 82 -5.40 5.55 18.93
N ASP A 83 -5.93 6.75 18.73
CA ASP A 83 -6.10 7.34 17.40
C ASP A 83 -4.75 7.77 16.83
N LEU A 84 -3.91 8.44 17.63
CA LEU A 84 -2.64 9.00 17.15
C LEU A 84 -1.52 7.97 17.12
N ILE A 85 -1.38 7.12 18.15
CA ILE A 85 -0.24 6.20 18.26
C ILE A 85 -0.64 4.73 18.39
N GLY A 86 -1.93 4.40 18.46
CA GLY A 86 -2.40 3.01 18.54
C GLY A 86 -2.17 2.29 19.87
N LEU A 87 -1.62 2.99 20.88
CA LEU A 87 -1.26 2.43 22.19
C LEU A 87 -2.10 3.09 23.28
N PRO A 88 -2.44 2.40 24.39
CA PRO A 88 -3.15 3.02 25.49
C PRO A 88 -2.26 4.01 26.28
N PRO A 89 -2.85 5.04 26.92
CA PRO A 89 -2.12 5.86 27.90
C PRO A 89 -1.83 5.06 29.17
N THR A 90 -0.74 5.42 29.86
CA THR A 90 -0.45 4.90 31.21
C THR A 90 -1.48 5.39 32.23
N PRO A 91 -1.80 4.61 33.28
CA PRO A 91 -2.73 5.04 34.34
C PRO A 91 -2.40 6.40 34.96
N GLU A 92 -1.11 6.71 35.13
CA GLU A 92 -0.63 7.96 35.71
C GLU A 92 -0.98 9.17 34.84
N LYS A 93 -0.78 9.05 33.52
CA LYS A 93 -1.15 10.07 32.53
C LYS A 93 -2.66 10.32 32.48
N ILE A 94 -3.47 9.28 32.65
CA ILE A 94 -4.92 9.43 32.77
C ILE A 94 -5.25 10.26 34.02
N ALA A 95 -4.69 9.88 35.18
CA ALA A 95 -4.97 10.56 36.45
C ALA A 95 -4.49 12.04 36.43
N GLU A 96 -3.35 12.32 35.80
CA GLU A 96 -2.83 13.68 35.61
C GLU A 96 -3.79 14.56 34.83
N PHE A 97 -4.28 14.07 33.67
CA PHE A 97 -5.22 14.82 32.83
C PHE A 97 -6.62 14.93 33.47
N GLU A 98 -7.10 13.88 34.15
CA GLU A 98 -8.37 13.91 34.89
C GLU A 98 -8.38 14.98 35.99
N LYS A 99 -7.22 15.23 36.63
CA LYS A 99 -7.10 16.22 37.70
C LYS A 99 -7.18 17.67 37.19
N ASN A 100 -6.72 17.93 35.97
CA ASN A 100 -6.76 19.26 35.37
C ASN A 100 -7.05 19.21 33.85
N PRO A 101 -8.30 18.91 33.45
CA PRO A 101 -8.67 18.76 32.04
C PRO A 101 -8.87 20.13 31.39
N SER A 102 -7.76 20.79 31.05
CA SER A 102 -7.76 22.07 30.35
C SER A 102 -7.40 21.90 28.87
N ASP A 103 -7.82 22.85 28.03
CA ASP A 103 -7.48 22.88 26.61
C ASP A 103 -5.97 22.95 26.37
N ILE A 104 -5.23 23.59 27.27
CA ILE A 104 -3.76 23.66 27.22
C ILE A 104 -3.17 22.26 27.41
N ALA A 105 -3.59 21.56 28.47
CA ALA A 105 -3.13 20.20 28.74
C ALA A 105 -3.50 19.23 27.60
N TYR A 106 -4.68 19.40 27.01
CA TYR A 106 -5.11 18.60 25.86
C TYR A 106 -4.17 18.80 24.65
N LYS A 107 -3.86 20.06 24.30
CA LYS A 107 -2.95 20.40 23.19
C LYS A 107 -1.54 19.89 23.42
N GLU A 108 -1.01 20.03 24.64
CA GLU A 108 0.31 19.50 24.99
C GLU A 108 0.39 17.98 24.83
N ILE A 109 -0.67 17.25 25.20
CA ILE A 109 -0.76 15.80 24.98
C ILE A 109 -0.78 15.48 23.48
N VAL A 110 -1.59 16.20 22.69
CA VAL A 110 -1.65 16.02 21.23
C VAL A 110 -0.28 16.24 20.60
N ASP A 111 0.38 17.35 20.91
CA ASP A 111 1.71 17.68 20.37
C ASP A 111 2.77 16.64 20.75
N ALA A 112 2.73 16.13 21.98
CA ALA A 112 3.63 15.06 22.42
C ALA A 112 3.38 13.74 21.67
N LEU A 113 2.12 13.40 21.40
CA LEU A 113 1.75 12.20 20.66
C LEU A 113 2.12 12.30 19.17
N LEU A 114 1.90 13.45 18.53
CA LEU A 114 2.29 13.69 17.14
C LEU A 114 3.81 13.63 16.94
N LYS A 115 4.60 14.04 17.95
CA LYS A 115 6.08 13.93 17.93
C LYS A 115 6.60 12.54 18.25
N SER A 116 5.75 11.61 18.66
CA SER A 116 6.15 10.24 18.98
C SER A 116 6.49 9.46 17.72
N LYS A 117 7.56 8.64 17.74
CA LYS A 117 7.88 7.73 16.63
C LYS A 117 6.74 6.75 16.30
N HIS A 118 5.93 6.42 17.31
CA HIS A 118 4.76 5.55 17.17
C HIS A 118 3.64 6.18 16.32
N TYR A 119 3.65 7.50 16.10
CA TYR A 119 2.70 8.16 15.20
C TYR A 119 2.85 7.64 13.77
N GLY A 120 4.07 7.71 13.21
CA GLY A 120 4.37 7.18 11.89
C GLY A 120 4.16 5.67 11.80
N GLU A 121 4.45 4.90 12.86
CA GLU A 121 4.15 3.46 12.90
C GLU A 121 2.64 3.19 12.83
N ARG A 122 1.82 3.98 13.54
CA ARG A 122 0.37 3.83 13.55
C ARG A 122 -0.24 4.19 12.21
N TRP A 123 0.12 5.38 11.69
CA TRP A 123 -0.48 5.96 10.49
C TRP A 123 0.04 5.33 9.21
N SER A 124 1.28 4.85 9.18
CA SER A 124 1.81 4.13 8.02
C SER A 124 1.00 2.88 7.71
N ARG A 125 0.43 2.18 8.69
CA ARG A 125 -0.43 1.00 8.42
C ARG A 125 -1.61 1.35 7.50
N HIS A 126 -2.26 2.48 7.76
CA HIS A 126 -3.37 2.95 6.92
C HIS A 126 -2.91 3.29 5.50
N TRP A 127 -1.72 3.89 5.37
CA TRP A 127 -1.14 4.15 4.06
C TRP A 127 -0.74 2.88 3.32
N LEU A 128 -0.13 1.92 4.02
CA LEU A 128 0.35 0.65 3.48
C LEU A 128 -0.81 -0.23 2.99
N ASP A 129 -1.97 -0.17 3.65
CA ASP A 129 -3.20 -0.78 3.14
C ASP A 129 -3.60 -0.23 1.77
N ILE A 130 -3.53 1.11 1.60
CA ILE A 130 -3.86 1.79 0.34
C ILE A 130 -2.80 1.50 -0.74
N ALA A 131 -1.53 1.47 -0.36
CA ALA A 131 -0.41 1.08 -1.23
C ALA A 131 -0.41 -0.42 -1.58
N ARG A 132 -1.36 -1.20 -1.01
CA ARG A 132 -1.49 -2.66 -1.19
C ARG A 132 -0.21 -3.41 -0.80
N PHE A 133 0.48 -2.90 0.21
CA PHE A 133 1.72 -3.47 0.69
C PHE A 133 1.49 -4.88 1.24
N GLY A 134 2.25 -5.84 0.71
CA GLY A 134 2.35 -7.19 1.25
C GLY A 134 3.78 -7.69 1.19
N GLU A 135 4.22 -8.38 2.24
CA GLU A 135 5.53 -9.06 2.27
C GLU A 135 5.48 -10.42 1.56
N SER A 136 4.57 -10.57 0.59
CA SER A 136 4.44 -11.75 -0.25
C SER A 136 3.88 -11.39 -1.64
N ASP A 137 3.95 -12.31 -2.58
CA ASP A 137 3.48 -12.08 -3.96
C ASP A 137 2.00 -11.71 -4.04
N GLY A 138 1.16 -12.25 -3.14
CA GLY A 138 -0.26 -11.92 -3.04
C GLY A 138 -1.11 -12.51 -4.16
N PHE A 139 -0.60 -13.50 -4.91
CA PHE A 139 -1.28 -14.15 -6.04
C PHE A 139 -1.29 -15.69 -5.91
N GLU A 140 -1.59 -16.39 -7.00
CA GLU A 140 -1.68 -17.86 -7.08
C GLU A 140 -0.47 -18.57 -6.45
N ARG A 141 0.74 -18.10 -6.75
CA ARG A 141 1.94 -18.43 -5.98
C ARG A 141 2.19 -17.27 -5.01
N ASN A 142 2.40 -17.61 -3.75
CA ASN A 142 2.56 -16.64 -2.69
C ASN A 142 3.93 -16.75 -2.02
N ASN A 143 5.00 -16.42 -2.75
CA ASN A 143 6.34 -16.42 -2.17
C ASN A 143 6.53 -15.20 -1.27
N PRO A 144 7.37 -15.29 -0.23
CA PRO A 144 7.72 -14.13 0.59
C PRO A 144 8.57 -13.11 -0.20
N ARG A 145 8.30 -11.82 0.01
CA ARG A 145 9.08 -10.69 -0.51
C ARG A 145 9.95 -10.10 0.59
N ASN A 146 11.17 -10.61 0.73
CA ASN A 146 12.07 -10.26 1.85
C ASN A 146 12.75 -8.89 1.73
N ASN A 147 12.46 -8.13 0.67
CA ASN A 147 13.15 -6.89 0.32
C ASN A 147 12.22 -5.67 0.18
N LEU A 148 10.93 -5.78 0.53
CA LEU A 148 9.97 -4.68 0.42
C LEU A 148 9.89 -3.80 1.67
N TRP A 149 10.40 -4.28 2.82
CA TRP A 149 10.41 -3.54 4.08
C TRP A 149 11.05 -2.14 4.04
N PRO A 150 12.03 -1.79 3.16
CA PRO A 150 12.53 -0.43 3.08
C PRO A 150 11.45 0.59 2.69
N PHE A 151 10.44 0.18 1.90
CA PHE A 151 9.29 1.02 1.58
C PHE A 151 8.45 1.32 2.82
N ARG A 152 8.12 0.30 3.61
CA ARG A 152 7.39 0.45 4.89
C ARG A 152 8.13 1.44 5.80
N ASP A 153 9.43 1.23 5.98
CA ASP A 153 10.25 2.06 6.87
C ASP A 153 10.36 3.50 6.33
N TRP A 154 10.43 3.67 5.01
CA TRP A 154 10.39 5.00 4.38
C TRP A 154 9.05 5.71 4.63
N VAL A 155 7.91 5.02 4.50
CA VAL A 155 6.58 5.61 4.80
C VAL A 155 6.50 6.04 6.26
N ILE A 156 6.94 5.19 7.19
CA ILE A 156 6.98 5.50 8.63
C ILE A 156 7.82 6.76 8.88
N LYS A 157 9.01 6.83 8.26
CA LYS A 157 9.90 7.98 8.38
C LYS A 157 9.27 9.25 7.80
N ALA A 158 8.70 9.18 6.59
CA ALA A 158 8.09 10.33 5.94
C ALA A 158 6.94 10.94 6.75
N LEU A 159 6.13 10.11 7.40
CA LEU A 159 5.05 10.57 8.28
C LEU A 159 5.59 11.19 9.58
N ASN A 160 6.62 10.59 10.20
CA ASN A 160 7.22 11.13 11.42
C ASN A 160 8.00 12.43 11.17
N ASP A 161 8.56 12.60 9.98
CA ASP A 161 9.29 13.81 9.58
C ASP A 161 8.35 14.94 9.10
N ASP A 162 7.03 14.72 9.13
CA ASP A 162 6.01 15.66 8.63
C ASP A 162 6.28 16.09 7.17
N MET A 163 6.60 15.12 6.32
CA MET A 163 6.89 15.36 4.90
C MET A 163 5.67 16.02 4.22
N PRO A 164 5.87 17.14 3.50
CA PRO A 164 4.78 17.75 2.73
C PRO A 164 4.12 16.74 1.80
N TYR A 165 2.78 16.70 1.81
CA TYR A 165 2.02 15.69 1.08
C TYR A 165 2.37 15.64 -0.41
N ASP A 166 2.59 16.79 -1.05
CA ASP A 166 2.97 16.87 -2.46
C ASP A 166 4.35 16.26 -2.73
N GLU A 167 5.29 16.36 -1.79
CA GLU A 167 6.58 15.67 -1.86
C GLU A 167 6.41 14.17 -1.63
N PHE A 168 5.61 13.78 -0.63
CA PHE A 168 5.31 12.39 -0.32
C PHE A 168 4.70 11.62 -1.50
N VAL A 169 3.79 12.26 -2.25
CA VAL A 169 3.22 11.72 -3.49
C VAL A 169 4.29 11.63 -4.59
N ARG A 170 5.04 12.71 -4.84
CA ARG A 170 6.05 12.75 -5.91
C ARG A 170 7.15 11.70 -5.73
N MET A 171 7.58 11.48 -4.48
CA MET A 171 8.57 10.46 -4.13
C MET A 171 8.08 9.04 -4.47
N GLN A 172 6.80 8.74 -4.29
CA GLN A 172 6.25 7.40 -4.57
C GLN A 172 6.04 7.13 -6.07
N ILE A 173 5.88 8.18 -6.88
CA ILE A 173 5.72 8.05 -8.33
C ILE A 173 7.06 8.07 -9.07
N ALA A 174 8.00 8.90 -8.63
CA ALA A 174 9.24 9.16 -9.36
C ALA A 174 10.45 9.46 -8.45
N GLY A 175 10.44 9.00 -7.21
CA GLY A 175 11.49 9.26 -6.23
C GLY A 175 12.88 8.81 -6.67
N ASP A 176 13.01 7.71 -7.40
CA ASP A 176 14.28 7.23 -7.94
C ASP A 176 14.92 8.19 -8.95
N ILE A 177 14.11 9.00 -9.65
CA ILE A 177 14.56 10.05 -10.56
C ILE A 177 14.73 11.39 -9.83
N LEU A 178 13.77 11.75 -8.97
CA LEU A 178 13.71 13.07 -8.32
C LEU A 178 14.73 13.22 -7.18
N LYS A 179 14.94 12.16 -6.39
CA LYS A 179 15.89 12.10 -5.28
C LYS A 179 16.59 10.74 -5.27
N PRO A 180 17.52 10.49 -6.20
CA PRO A 180 18.23 9.22 -6.27
C PRO A 180 18.93 8.88 -4.95
N GLY A 181 18.96 7.59 -4.60
CA GLY A 181 19.52 7.09 -3.35
C GLY A 181 18.49 6.29 -2.57
N LYS A 182 18.85 5.92 -1.33
CA LYS A 182 18.04 5.06 -0.45
C LYS A 182 16.56 5.45 -0.42
N ASP A 183 16.26 6.70 -0.08
CA ASP A 183 14.89 7.17 0.11
C ASP A 183 14.08 7.19 -1.20
N GLY A 184 14.68 7.66 -2.30
CA GLY A 184 14.02 7.67 -3.61
C GLY A 184 13.72 6.27 -4.13
N THR A 185 14.69 5.34 -4.00
CA THR A 185 14.52 3.94 -4.39
C THR A 185 13.50 3.22 -3.52
N ALA A 186 13.50 3.47 -2.21
CA ALA A 186 12.51 2.91 -1.31
C ALA A 186 11.10 3.42 -1.60
N ALA A 187 10.93 4.72 -1.85
CA ALA A 187 9.64 5.35 -2.08
C ALA A 187 8.91 4.81 -3.33
N VAL A 188 9.63 4.64 -4.45
CA VAL A 188 9.02 4.15 -5.71
C VAL A 188 8.57 2.69 -5.67
N ALA A 189 8.93 1.95 -4.62
CA ALA A 189 8.42 0.62 -4.40
C ALA A 189 6.88 0.59 -4.26
N PHE A 190 6.23 1.73 -3.98
CA PHE A 190 4.77 1.89 -4.10
C PHE A 190 4.22 1.28 -5.40
N LEU A 191 4.90 1.51 -6.54
CA LEU A 191 4.46 1.04 -7.86
C LEU A 191 4.60 -0.48 -8.05
N ALA A 192 5.29 -1.18 -7.14
CA ALA A 192 5.51 -2.62 -7.16
C ALA A 192 5.12 -3.30 -5.82
N ALA A 193 4.47 -2.57 -4.91
CA ALA A 193 4.10 -3.07 -3.59
C ALA A 193 2.91 -4.03 -3.66
N GLY A 194 2.01 -3.81 -4.62
CA GLY A 194 0.83 -4.62 -4.88
C GLY A 194 1.15 -6.01 -5.43
N LEU A 195 0.13 -6.63 -6.03
CA LEU A 195 0.12 -8.02 -6.43
C LEU A 195 1.17 -8.35 -7.52
N HIS A 196 1.90 -9.45 -7.36
CA HIS A 196 2.92 -9.91 -8.31
C HIS A 196 2.57 -11.29 -8.87
N ASN A 197 2.17 -11.33 -10.14
CA ASN A 197 1.88 -12.58 -10.82
C ASN A 197 3.17 -13.23 -11.34
N THR A 198 3.65 -14.27 -10.64
CA THR A 198 4.79 -15.10 -11.06
C THR A 198 4.41 -16.29 -11.94
N VAL A 199 3.11 -16.51 -12.19
CA VAL A 199 2.56 -17.63 -12.98
C VAL A 199 2.22 -17.13 -14.39
N VAL A 200 3.25 -16.71 -15.13
CA VAL A 200 3.07 -16.22 -16.50
C VAL A 200 3.18 -17.37 -17.50
N GLY A 201 2.15 -17.55 -18.33
CA GLY A 201 2.13 -18.58 -19.36
C GLY A 201 3.21 -18.43 -20.43
N GLY A 202 3.58 -19.53 -21.10
CA GLY A 202 4.68 -19.55 -22.08
C GLY A 202 4.39 -18.83 -23.41
N SER A 203 3.12 -18.79 -23.84
CA SER A 203 2.71 -18.19 -25.13
C SER A 203 2.77 -16.65 -25.09
N GLU A 204 2.97 -16.05 -26.26
CA GLU A 204 3.02 -14.59 -26.40
C GLU A 204 1.70 -13.93 -25.97
N PHE A 205 0.56 -14.54 -26.31
CA PHE A 205 -0.76 -14.08 -25.90
C PHE A 205 -0.87 -14.03 -24.37
N MET A 206 -0.50 -15.11 -23.67
CA MET A 206 -0.56 -15.16 -22.20
C MET A 206 0.35 -14.11 -21.55
N LYS A 207 1.57 -13.92 -22.07
CA LYS A 207 2.50 -12.90 -21.57
C LYS A 207 1.95 -11.48 -21.74
N LYS A 208 1.33 -11.18 -22.89
CA LYS A 208 0.71 -9.88 -23.15
C LYS A 208 -0.49 -9.64 -22.24
N THR A 209 -1.34 -10.63 -22.02
CA THR A 209 -2.48 -10.54 -21.10
C THR A 209 -2.00 -10.28 -19.68
N ALA A 210 -1.07 -11.08 -19.16
CA ALA A 210 -0.52 -10.89 -17.82
C ALA A 210 0.09 -9.49 -17.64
N ARG A 211 0.77 -8.97 -18.66
CA ARG A 211 1.33 -7.61 -18.63
C ARG A 211 0.24 -6.53 -18.62
N GLN A 212 -0.86 -6.73 -19.35
CA GLN A 212 -1.98 -5.78 -19.33
C GLN A 212 -2.68 -5.77 -17.96
N ASP A 213 -2.82 -6.92 -17.32
CA ASP A 213 -3.42 -7.02 -15.99
C ASP A 213 -2.51 -6.39 -14.93
N GLU A 214 -1.18 -6.58 -15.00
CA GLU A 214 -0.22 -5.87 -14.13
C GLU A 214 -0.32 -4.34 -14.29
N LEU A 215 -0.44 -3.84 -15.53
CA LEU A 215 -0.59 -2.40 -15.77
C LEU A 215 -1.92 -1.85 -15.28
N GLU A 216 -3.00 -2.64 -15.39
CA GLU A 216 -4.28 -2.29 -14.79
C GLU A 216 -4.14 -2.15 -13.27
N GLU A 217 -3.49 -3.10 -12.60
CA GLU A 217 -3.31 -3.07 -11.15
C GLU A 217 -2.54 -1.83 -10.69
N ILE A 218 -1.46 -1.48 -11.38
CA ILE A 218 -0.66 -0.29 -11.06
C ILE A 218 -1.48 0.98 -11.31
N ALA A 219 -2.17 1.08 -12.46
CA ALA A 219 -2.99 2.25 -12.78
C ALA A 219 -4.18 2.42 -11.82
N GLY A 220 -4.83 1.32 -11.44
CA GLY A 220 -5.88 1.27 -10.45
C GLY A 220 -5.38 1.74 -9.08
N THR A 221 -4.23 1.22 -8.64
CA THR A 221 -3.62 1.62 -7.36
C THR A 221 -3.25 3.10 -7.34
N VAL A 222 -2.62 3.63 -8.39
CA VAL A 222 -2.31 5.06 -8.52
C VAL A 222 -3.58 5.91 -8.49
N GLY A 223 -4.60 5.53 -9.28
CA GLY A 223 -5.85 6.28 -9.38
C GLY A 223 -6.61 6.33 -8.05
N GLN A 224 -6.76 5.18 -7.40
CA GLN A 224 -7.47 5.07 -6.12
C GLN A 224 -6.71 5.77 -4.99
N THR A 225 -5.38 5.67 -4.97
CA THR A 225 -4.55 6.24 -3.90
C THR A 225 -4.47 7.76 -3.98
N PHE A 226 -4.13 8.31 -5.15
CA PHE A 226 -3.80 9.73 -5.27
C PHE A 226 -4.95 10.59 -5.79
N PHE A 227 -5.82 10.03 -6.63
CA PHE A 227 -6.97 10.76 -7.16
C PHE A 227 -8.26 10.45 -6.39
N GLY A 228 -8.30 9.36 -5.62
CA GLY A 228 -9.53 8.87 -5.01
C GLY A 228 -10.56 8.38 -6.04
N LEU A 229 -10.11 8.02 -7.24
CA LEU A 229 -10.96 7.63 -8.37
C LEU A 229 -10.63 6.22 -8.86
N THR A 230 -11.66 5.46 -9.22
CA THR A 230 -11.48 4.16 -9.87
C THR A 230 -11.31 4.35 -11.37
N VAL A 231 -10.13 4.05 -11.90
CA VAL A 231 -9.87 4.19 -13.35
C VAL A 231 -10.19 2.91 -14.12
N ASN A 232 -10.39 1.77 -13.45
CA ASN A 232 -10.46 0.44 -14.07
C ASN A 232 -11.56 0.28 -15.11
N CYS A 233 -12.76 0.84 -14.89
CA CYS A 233 -13.84 0.75 -15.89
C CYS A 233 -13.45 1.42 -17.22
N ALA A 234 -12.56 2.42 -17.18
CA ALA A 234 -12.07 3.11 -18.36
C ALA A 234 -11.20 2.22 -19.28
N ARG A 235 -10.81 1.00 -18.84
CA ARG A 235 -10.03 0.04 -19.65
C ARG A 235 -10.72 -0.33 -20.95
N CYS A 236 -12.02 -0.62 -20.89
CA CYS A 236 -12.78 -1.19 -22.01
C CYS A 236 -13.72 -0.19 -22.70
N HIS A 237 -14.18 0.83 -21.98
CA HIS A 237 -15.07 1.88 -22.47
C HIS A 237 -14.89 3.13 -21.62
N ASP A 238 -15.41 4.29 -22.01
CA ASP A 238 -15.38 5.46 -21.12
C ASP A 238 -16.02 5.17 -19.76
N HIS A 239 -15.43 5.66 -18.68
CA HIS A 239 -15.88 5.36 -17.34
C HIS A 239 -17.36 5.70 -17.15
N LYS A 240 -18.06 4.81 -16.41
CA LYS A 240 -19.52 4.83 -16.28
C LYS A 240 -20.02 6.08 -15.54
N TYR A 241 -19.36 6.44 -14.44
CA TYR A 241 -19.77 7.52 -13.55
C TYR A 241 -18.81 8.71 -13.57
N ASP A 242 -17.51 8.49 -13.41
CA ASP A 242 -16.51 9.55 -13.48
C ASP A 242 -16.20 10.03 -14.91
N PRO A 243 -15.78 11.28 -15.12
CA PRO A 243 -15.46 11.85 -16.42
C PRO A 243 -14.07 11.42 -16.90
N ILE A 244 -13.82 10.12 -16.92
CA ILE A 244 -12.56 9.52 -17.39
C ILE A 244 -12.87 8.81 -18.71
N SER A 245 -12.24 9.26 -19.79
CA SER A 245 -12.31 8.60 -21.08
C SER A 245 -11.41 7.35 -21.13
N GLN A 246 -11.75 6.41 -22.00
CA GLN A 246 -10.88 5.27 -22.27
C GLN A 246 -9.50 5.73 -22.77
N LYS A 247 -9.46 6.83 -23.54
CA LYS A 247 -8.21 7.41 -24.01
C LYS A 247 -7.31 7.83 -22.85
N GLU A 248 -7.86 8.51 -21.83
CA GLU A 248 -7.10 8.94 -20.65
C GLU A 248 -6.59 7.76 -19.83
N TYR A 249 -7.37 6.68 -19.70
CA TYR A 249 -6.88 5.43 -19.11
C TYR A 249 -5.64 4.89 -19.83
N TYR A 250 -5.66 4.85 -21.17
CA TYR A 250 -4.51 4.40 -21.93
C TYR A 250 -3.31 5.38 -21.88
N GLN A 251 -3.55 6.67 -21.65
CA GLN A 251 -2.47 7.64 -21.40
C GLN A 251 -1.80 7.40 -20.04
N ILE A 252 -2.58 7.15 -18.98
CA ILE A 252 -2.08 6.81 -17.64
C ILE A 252 -1.26 5.52 -17.70
N THR A 253 -1.83 4.45 -18.25
CA THR A 253 -1.11 3.16 -18.39
C THR A 253 0.14 3.28 -19.27
N SER A 254 0.13 4.14 -20.30
CA SER A 254 1.32 4.39 -21.11
C SER A 254 2.45 5.04 -20.32
N ALA A 255 2.13 5.95 -19.38
CA ALA A 255 3.14 6.55 -18.51
C ALA A 255 3.74 5.52 -17.54
N LEU A 256 2.95 4.54 -17.11
CA LEU A 256 3.35 3.48 -16.18
C LEU A 256 3.95 2.24 -16.87
N LYS A 257 3.95 2.18 -18.21
CA LYS A 257 4.37 1.01 -19.00
C LYS A 257 5.80 0.55 -18.72
N GLY A 258 6.67 1.43 -18.22
CA GLY A 258 8.05 1.11 -17.86
C GLY A 258 8.23 0.41 -16.51
N VAL A 259 7.18 0.33 -15.67
CA VAL A 259 7.26 -0.26 -14.33
C VAL A 259 7.20 -1.79 -14.43
N PHE A 260 8.20 -2.46 -13.86
CA PHE A 260 8.24 -3.91 -13.73
C PHE A 260 8.61 -4.27 -12.30
N HIS A 261 8.07 -5.39 -11.82
CA HIS A 261 8.57 -6.02 -10.60
C HIS A 261 10.01 -6.48 -10.80
N GLY A 262 10.85 -6.21 -9.81
CA GLY A 262 12.25 -6.59 -9.80
C GLY A 262 12.93 -6.13 -8.53
N GLU A 263 14.07 -6.73 -8.23
CA GLU A 263 14.90 -6.31 -7.10
C GLU A 263 15.75 -5.11 -7.50
N ARG A 264 15.87 -4.14 -6.58
CA ARG A 264 16.74 -2.98 -6.74
C ARG A 264 17.62 -2.84 -5.51
N ASP A 265 18.89 -2.53 -5.74
CA ASP A 265 19.82 -2.22 -4.67
C ASP A 265 19.46 -0.87 -4.06
N VAL A 266 19.00 -0.90 -2.82
CA VAL A 266 18.82 0.30 -2.00
C VAL A 266 20.20 0.65 -1.44
N GLN A 267 20.93 1.52 -2.14
CA GLN A 267 22.25 1.94 -1.67
C GLN A 267 22.12 2.77 -0.40
N ASP A 268 22.49 2.16 0.73
CA ASP A 268 22.61 2.83 2.01
C ASP A 268 24.09 3.04 2.33
N SER A 269 24.55 4.28 2.18
CA SER A 269 25.94 4.67 2.45
C SER A 269 26.41 4.29 3.85
N GLU A 270 25.50 4.20 4.82
CA GLU A 270 25.82 3.82 6.20
C GLU A 270 26.24 2.34 6.31
N PHE A 271 25.70 1.47 5.45
CA PHE A 271 25.98 0.04 5.48
C PHE A 271 26.99 -0.42 4.43
N VAL A 272 27.37 0.40 3.45
CA VAL A 272 28.34 -0.01 2.40
C VAL A 272 29.63 -0.55 2.99
N GLU A 273 30.22 0.15 3.96
CA GLU A 273 31.47 -0.29 4.60
C GLU A 273 31.28 -1.57 5.42
N LYS A 274 30.16 -1.66 6.15
CA LYS A 274 29.82 -2.83 6.97
C LYS A 274 29.55 -4.08 6.13
N ILE A 275 28.82 -3.92 5.02
CA ILE A 275 28.57 -4.98 4.03
C ILE A 275 29.90 -5.42 3.42
N SER A 276 30.77 -4.49 3.03
CA SER A 276 32.10 -4.82 2.50
C SER A 276 32.94 -5.62 3.49
N ALA A 277 32.92 -5.23 4.78
CA ALA A 277 33.63 -5.95 5.84
C ALA A 277 33.07 -7.37 6.05
N LEU A 278 31.74 -7.50 6.15
CA LEU A 278 31.07 -8.80 6.31
C LEU A 278 31.30 -9.70 5.09
N GLN A 279 31.30 -9.15 3.87
CA GLN A 279 31.55 -9.92 2.67
C GLN A 279 32.98 -10.50 2.65
N LYS A 280 33.97 -9.73 3.11
CA LYS A 280 35.34 -10.24 3.29
C LYS A 280 35.39 -11.40 4.29
N GLU A 281 34.68 -11.27 5.40
CA GLU A 281 34.58 -12.33 6.41
C GLU A 281 33.90 -13.58 5.86
N ILE A 282 32.78 -13.43 5.15
CA ILE A 282 32.08 -14.52 4.47
C ILE A 282 33.00 -15.24 3.49
N ASN A 283 33.72 -14.51 2.64
CA ASN A 283 34.63 -15.11 1.68
C ASN A 283 35.75 -15.90 2.37
N ALA A 284 36.35 -15.35 3.43
CA ALA A 284 37.38 -16.03 4.21
C ALA A 284 36.86 -17.30 4.90
N LEU A 285 35.64 -17.26 5.43
CA LEU A 285 34.99 -18.42 6.04
C LEU A 285 34.64 -19.47 4.99
N GLN A 286 34.16 -19.08 3.80
CA GLN A 286 33.86 -19.99 2.69
C GLN A 286 35.12 -20.69 2.17
N GLU A 287 36.24 -19.99 2.04
CA GLU A 287 37.53 -20.59 1.69
C GLU A 287 37.98 -21.62 2.74
N ARG A 288 37.85 -21.28 4.03
CA ARG A 288 38.18 -22.18 5.12
C ARG A 288 37.27 -23.42 5.13
N LEU A 289 35.98 -23.23 4.89
CA LEU A 289 34.99 -24.31 4.81
C LEU A 289 35.32 -25.24 3.62
N SER A 290 35.60 -24.68 2.46
CA SER A 290 36.00 -25.40 1.25
C SER A 290 37.29 -26.21 1.46
N ALA A 291 38.27 -25.66 2.16
CA ALA A 291 39.51 -26.36 2.49
C ALA A 291 39.26 -27.56 3.43
N ILE A 292 38.42 -27.38 4.47
CA ILE A 292 38.03 -28.44 5.40
C ILE A 292 37.26 -29.54 4.65
N ASP A 293 36.26 -29.17 3.83
CA ASP A 293 35.45 -30.10 3.05
C ASP A 293 36.29 -30.87 2.05
N SER A 294 37.21 -30.20 1.35
CA SER A 294 38.13 -30.84 0.40
C SER A 294 39.04 -31.84 1.10
N ALA A 295 39.59 -31.49 2.26
CA ALA A 295 40.41 -32.40 3.06
C ALA A 295 39.61 -33.61 3.59
N ALA A 296 38.39 -33.38 4.07
CA ALA A 296 37.49 -34.43 4.55
C ALA A 296 37.06 -35.37 3.40
N ARG A 297 36.64 -34.82 2.25
CA ARG A 297 36.32 -35.58 1.03
C ARG A 297 37.52 -36.39 0.56
N GLY A 298 38.72 -35.81 0.54
CA GLY A 298 39.96 -36.51 0.19
C GLY A 298 40.24 -37.71 1.11
N LYS A 299 40.07 -37.55 2.43
CA LYS A 299 40.19 -38.64 3.42
C LYS A 299 39.12 -39.72 3.21
N ALA A 300 37.87 -39.33 2.97
CA ALA A 300 36.76 -40.25 2.73
C ALA A 300 36.97 -41.08 1.45
N ILE A 301 37.41 -40.46 0.36
CA ILE A 301 37.72 -41.14 -0.91
C ILE A 301 38.88 -42.13 -0.72
N LYS A 302 39.96 -41.74 -0.03
CA LYS A 302 41.08 -42.66 0.28
C LYS A 302 40.64 -43.84 1.15
N LYS A 303 39.78 -43.63 2.15
CA LYS A 303 39.20 -44.69 3.00
C LYS A 303 38.30 -45.63 2.18
N ARG A 304 37.53 -45.10 1.23
CA ARG A 304 36.70 -45.88 0.30
C ARG A 304 37.54 -46.72 -0.67
N LYS A 305 38.66 -46.19 -1.18
CA LYS A 305 39.59 -46.95 -2.05
C LYS A 305 40.37 -48.04 -1.30
N ARG A 306 40.60 -47.88 0.01
CA ARG A 306 41.32 -48.85 0.87
C ARG A 306 40.42 -49.96 1.42
N LYS A 307 39.11 -49.74 1.52
CA LYS A 307 38.19 -50.87 1.69
C LYS A 307 38.19 -51.67 0.38
N PRO A 308 38.36 -53.01 0.40
CA PRO A 308 38.01 -53.82 -0.75
C PRO A 308 36.59 -53.43 -1.18
N LYS A 309 36.27 -53.48 -2.48
CA LYS A 309 34.86 -53.53 -2.91
C LYS A 309 34.19 -54.51 -1.95
N SER A 310 33.24 -54.05 -1.12
CA SER A 310 32.46 -55.03 -0.38
C SER A 310 31.93 -55.96 -1.47
N THR A 311 32.00 -57.27 -1.21
CA THR A 311 31.07 -58.21 -1.82
C THR A 311 29.74 -57.50 -1.90
N GLN A 312 29.12 -57.50 -3.10
CA GLN A 312 27.82 -56.89 -3.33
C GLN A 312 27.01 -57.07 -2.05
N ASN A 313 26.70 -55.96 -1.37
CA ASN A 313 25.55 -56.01 -0.49
C ASN A 313 24.46 -56.29 -1.50
N GLU A 314 24.01 -57.54 -1.56
CA GLU A 314 22.68 -57.85 -2.02
C GLU A 314 21.81 -56.89 -1.20
N GLY A 315 21.44 -55.78 -1.82
CA GLY A 315 20.41 -54.92 -1.26
C GLY A 315 19.22 -55.82 -0.94
N PRO A 316 18.38 -55.48 0.05
CA PRO A 316 17.24 -56.31 0.38
C PRO A 316 16.53 -56.72 -0.91
N SER A 317 16.44 -58.02 -1.15
CA SER A 317 15.74 -58.56 -2.32
C SER A 317 14.35 -57.92 -2.33
N PRO A 318 13.83 -57.46 -3.47
CA PRO A 318 12.48 -56.96 -3.55
C PRO A 318 11.53 -58.00 -2.95
N ILE A 319 10.93 -57.68 -1.81
CA ILE A 319 10.00 -58.59 -1.12
C ILE A 319 8.70 -58.70 -1.94
N SER A 320 8.47 -57.73 -2.82
CA SER A 320 7.38 -57.71 -3.78
C SER A 320 7.80 -56.98 -5.05
N ARG A 321 7.42 -57.57 -6.19
CA ARG A 321 7.52 -56.98 -7.52
C ARG A 321 6.09 -56.77 -8.00
N TRP A 322 5.72 -55.52 -8.27
CA TRP A 322 4.45 -55.21 -8.92
C TRP A 322 4.64 -55.40 -10.42
N GLU A 323 4.15 -56.53 -10.94
CA GLU A 323 4.07 -56.75 -12.38
C GLU A 323 2.70 -56.26 -12.85
N PHE A 324 2.69 -55.18 -13.63
CA PHE A 324 1.48 -54.62 -14.24
C PHE A 324 1.00 -55.43 -15.46
N ASP A 325 1.69 -56.52 -15.78
CA ASP A 325 1.47 -57.35 -16.97
C ASP A 325 0.50 -58.51 -16.70
N GLN A 326 0.10 -58.72 -15.44
CA GLN A 326 -0.91 -59.69 -15.05
C GLN A 326 -2.19 -58.92 -14.72
N ASN A 327 -3.18 -59.01 -15.61
CA ASN A 327 -4.51 -58.45 -15.39
C ASN A 327 -5.09 -58.98 -14.07
N LEU A 328 -5.61 -58.07 -13.25
CA LEU A 328 -6.44 -58.39 -12.09
C LEU A 328 -7.73 -59.06 -12.60
N ASN A 329 -7.81 -60.38 -12.45
CA ASN A 329 -9.08 -61.13 -12.52
C ASN A 329 -9.78 -61.11 -11.17
#